data_AF-A0A3S0CCI6-F1
#
_entry.id   AF-A0A3S0CCI6-F1
#
_cell.length_a   1.000
_cell.length_b   1.000
_cell.length_c   1.000
_cell.angle_alpha   90.00
_cell.angle_beta   90.00
_cell.angle_gamma   90.00
#
_symmetry.space_group_name_H-M   'P 1'
#
loop_
_entity.id
_entity.type
_entity.pdbx_description
1 polymer ?
#
loop_
_entity_poly.entity_id
_entity_poly.type
_entity_poly.pdbx_seq_one_letter_code
_entity_poly.pdbx_strand_id
1 'polypeptide(L)'
;MNWGGSLLRIIVIGDFHLDPNHYELSRKAMEDVNNTVPDLVIPLGDFGSRAFIGSMDGLLEVKPFLDMLNAAKRPILGNHDLQRESGTGSQPKGTMESALQQMFHLDKPYGVMEFDEFRLFFASTEPQPADSCYSVQECFATDEQFAELITELDRRPGVPVIFFTHAPPIGCGLRTVPRVHVKSTNAYLDQNHDPYRWKQLYEQYPEIVMWFSAHYHLGHSYIDSHTFRNGTHFFLTGVHGTCTRDGSRLSRMIDISSHSVKVLTLDHVQRSITNEGAFNYNNSLSCMIHSTKWQPLPKLSMPIPDSQTILERIAFNSVGEQPALPQGLHLVEPGKYFVSTQDGFTWEVETDTEAVKGCLHIGEPLQALAVSGDYLWMAWDNYVGLSHLSSPWRFTRSFDAEWPQQRWVMEKPVQCMAPHPDGGVWIACNYTIQHFFPWQKDDSISKRLTLQARPHQLMAAGAYLWILCEDGTLWKWDGLSEKAHFELEDVLYFDIWGAAQAAVIRSNHRIRFLLWSADGFEAVYWFPFQDKSILEIPDLFSHQLLVLGDQKLAALVQGNVYYWDKPGSTPVRLPHIQGQVSALTRSSLIPAADGLSCGFAVHVRDTSPEGRQQLELWAARTCDR
;
A
#
# COMPACT_ATOMS: atom_id res chain seq x y z
N MET A 1 -27.05 -17.57 -23.25
CA MET A 1 -28.49 -17.22 -23.24
C MET A 1 -28.73 -16.16 -24.29
N ASN A 2 -29.80 -16.25 -25.10
CA ASN A 2 -30.08 -15.29 -26.17
C ASN A 2 -30.86 -14.09 -25.57
N TRP A 3 -30.18 -12.95 -25.38
CA TRP A 3 -30.75 -11.75 -24.74
C TRP A 3 -31.28 -10.80 -25.82
N GLY A 4 -32.59 -10.79 -26.04
CA GLY A 4 -33.27 -10.05 -27.12
C GLY A 4 -33.39 -8.53 -26.92
N GLY A 5 -32.30 -7.84 -26.54
CA GLY A 5 -32.27 -6.37 -26.40
C GLY A 5 -32.95 -5.81 -25.14
N SER A 6 -33.37 -6.65 -24.19
CA SER A 6 -33.86 -6.24 -22.87
C SER A 6 -32.72 -5.79 -21.94
N LEU A 7 -33.06 -5.10 -20.85
CA LEU A 7 -32.14 -4.71 -19.76
C LEU A 7 -31.77 -5.92 -18.89
N LEU A 8 -30.50 -6.29 -18.81
CA LEU A 8 -29.96 -7.30 -17.89
C LEU A 8 -29.57 -6.64 -16.59
N ARG A 9 -30.14 -7.12 -15.48
CA ARG A 9 -29.82 -6.67 -14.13
C ARG A 9 -29.12 -7.74 -13.33
N ILE A 10 -27.90 -7.43 -12.89
CA ILE A 10 -27.09 -8.28 -12.01
C ILE A 10 -26.96 -7.61 -10.65
N ILE A 11 -27.15 -8.36 -9.57
CA ILE A 11 -26.83 -7.91 -8.21
C ILE A 11 -25.62 -8.67 -7.70
N VAL A 12 -24.59 -7.95 -7.25
CA VAL A 12 -23.39 -8.53 -6.65
C VAL A 12 -23.46 -8.28 -5.15
N ILE A 13 -23.35 -9.35 -4.37
CA ILE A 13 -23.42 -9.32 -2.90
C ILE A 13 -22.04 -9.72 -2.37
N GLY A 14 -21.36 -8.80 -1.69
CA GLY A 14 -20.07 -9.08 -1.06
C GLY A 14 -20.23 -9.69 0.34
N ASP A 15 -19.20 -10.45 0.74
CA ASP A 15 -18.93 -10.92 2.11
C ASP A 15 -20.19 -11.36 2.88
N PHE A 16 -20.69 -12.57 2.61
CA PHE A 16 -22.04 -12.94 3.04
C PHE A 16 -22.23 -12.96 4.57
N HIS A 17 -21.16 -13.24 5.33
CA HIS A 17 -21.05 -13.21 6.78
C HIS A 17 -22.36 -12.98 7.56
N LEU A 18 -22.86 -14.05 8.18
CA LEU A 18 -24.04 -13.95 9.01
C LEU A 18 -23.70 -13.62 10.46
N ASP A 19 -24.52 -12.77 11.07
CA ASP A 19 -24.56 -12.61 12.52
C ASP A 19 -25.87 -13.23 13.04
N PRO A 20 -25.80 -14.30 13.84
CA PRO A 20 -26.98 -14.97 14.39
C PRO A 20 -27.92 -14.05 15.19
N ASN A 21 -27.41 -12.94 15.73
CA ASN A 21 -28.23 -11.96 16.44
C ASN A 21 -28.95 -11.00 15.49
N HIS A 22 -28.60 -11.00 14.21
CA HIS A 22 -29.06 -10.03 13.22
C HIS A 22 -29.47 -10.66 11.87
N TYR A 23 -29.88 -11.93 11.85
CA TYR A 23 -30.43 -12.58 10.64
C TYR A 23 -31.54 -11.80 9.95
N GLU A 24 -32.34 -11.04 10.70
CA GLU A 24 -33.38 -10.15 10.16
C GLU A 24 -32.82 -9.11 9.18
N LEU A 25 -31.59 -8.65 9.38
CA LEU A 25 -30.94 -7.70 8.49
C LEU A 25 -30.57 -8.36 7.15
N SER A 26 -30.03 -9.58 7.18
CA SER A 26 -29.76 -10.36 5.97
C SER A 26 -31.04 -10.71 5.22
N ARG A 27 -32.12 -11.07 5.94
CA ARG A 27 -33.44 -11.30 5.33
C ARG A 27 -33.94 -10.07 4.59
N LYS A 28 -33.94 -8.90 5.26
CA LYS A 28 -34.36 -7.63 4.64
C LYS A 28 -33.50 -7.27 3.44
N ALA A 29 -32.19 -7.54 3.50
CA ALA A 29 -31.32 -7.32 2.35
C ALA A 29 -31.73 -8.19 1.15
N MET A 30 -32.06 -9.47 1.35
CA MET A 30 -32.54 -10.34 0.27
C MET A 30 -33.91 -9.89 -0.28
N GLU A 31 -34.79 -9.34 0.56
CA GLU A 31 -36.03 -8.68 0.11
C GLU A 31 -35.72 -7.47 -0.78
N ASP A 32 -34.78 -6.61 -0.36
CA ASP A 32 -34.36 -5.44 -1.14
C ASP A 32 -33.77 -5.85 -2.48
N VAL A 33 -32.94 -6.91 -2.51
CA VAL A 33 -32.41 -7.50 -3.74
C VAL A 33 -33.55 -7.95 -4.66
N ASN A 34 -34.51 -8.73 -4.15
CA ASN A 34 -35.68 -9.16 -4.94
C ASN A 34 -36.51 -8.00 -5.47
N ASN A 35 -36.65 -6.92 -4.71
CA ASN A 35 -37.40 -5.73 -5.13
C ASN A 35 -36.73 -5.00 -6.31
N THR A 36 -35.44 -5.24 -6.56
CA THR A 36 -34.78 -4.76 -7.79
C THR A 36 -35.10 -5.61 -9.02
N VAL A 37 -35.74 -6.77 -8.86
CA VAL A 37 -36.06 -7.74 -9.92
C VAL A 37 -34.81 -8.14 -10.73
N PRO A 38 -33.78 -8.71 -10.10
CA PRO A 38 -32.56 -9.08 -10.81
C PRO A 38 -32.77 -10.33 -11.67
N ASP A 39 -32.01 -10.42 -12.75
CA ASP A 39 -31.93 -11.63 -13.58
C ASP A 39 -30.89 -12.61 -13.00
N LEU A 40 -29.83 -12.08 -12.39
CA LEU A 40 -28.72 -12.82 -11.81
C LEU A 40 -28.27 -12.20 -10.49
N VAL A 41 -27.96 -13.04 -9.50
CA VAL A 41 -27.32 -12.65 -8.25
C VAL A 41 -25.97 -13.37 -8.11
N ILE A 42 -24.92 -12.63 -7.76
CA ILE A 42 -23.55 -13.12 -7.62
C ILE A 42 -23.07 -12.88 -6.19
N PRO A 43 -23.19 -13.88 -5.29
CA PRO A 43 -22.57 -13.84 -3.97
C PRO A 43 -21.06 -14.08 -4.05
N LEU A 44 -20.26 -13.17 -3.51
CA LEU A 44 -18.81 -13.22 -3.52
C LEU A 44 -18.24 -13.81 -2.21
N GLY A 45 -18.68 -15.00 -1.82
CA GLY A 45 -18.05 -15.77 -0.73
C GLY A 45 -18.36 -15.35 0.70
N ASP A 46 -17.61 -15.98 1.61
CA ASP A 46 -17.63 -15.83 3.07
C ASP A 46 -18.98 -16.20 3.69
N PHE A 47 -19.39 -17.43 3.43
CA PHE A 47 -20.70 -17.96 3.80
C PHE A 47 -20.75 -18.46 5.25
N GLY A 48 -21.76 -18.00 5.96
CA GLY A 48 -22.12 -18.47 7.30
C GLY A 48 -21.69 -17.52 8.39
N SER A 49 -22.05 -17.88 9.62
CA SER A 49 -21.67 -17.14 10.82
C SER A 49 -20.33 -17.58 11.36
N ARG A 50 -19.75 -16.79 12.27
CA ARG A 50 -18.42 -17.06 12.86
C ARG A 50 -18.25 -18.50 13.38
N ALA A 51 -19.31 -19.15 13.87
CA ALA A 51 -19.25 -20.51 14.39
C ALA A 51 -19.15 -21.58 13.27
N PHE A 52 -19.77 -21.32 12.11
CA PHE A 52 -19.92 -22.28 11.02
C PHE A 52 -19.10 -21.90 9.77
N ILE A 53 -18.50 -20.71 9.75
CA ILE A 53 -17.75 -20.25 8.58
C ILE A 53 -16.54 -21.15 8.31
N GLY A 54 -16.40 -21.49 7.03
CA GLY A 54 -15.43 -22.45 6.54
C GLY A 54 -15.84 -23.93 6.65
N SER A 55 -17.09 -24.23 7.02
CA SER A 55 -17.64 -25.59 6.97
C SER A 55 -18.93 -25.68 6.16
N MET A 56 -19.33 -26.91 5.83
CA MET A 56 -20.60 -27.18 5.13
C MET A 56 -21.81 -26.61 5.87
N ASP A 57 -21.80 -26.62 7.21
CA ASP A 57 -22.88 -26.03 8.00
C ASP A 57 -23.02 -24.53 7.74
N GLY A 58 -21.92 -23.82 7.47
CA GLY A 58 -21.96 -22.39 7.11
C GLY A 58 -22.67 -22.15 5.77
N LEU A 59 -22.41 -23.01 4.77
CA LEU A 59 -23.14 -22.98 3.50
C LEU A 59 -24.64 -23.31 3.71
N LEU A 60 -24.95 -24.30 4.55
CA LEU A 60 -26.34 -24.66 4.85
C LEU A 60 -27.06 -23.55 5.63
N GLU A 61 -26.35 -22.79 6.46
CA GLU A 61 -26.87 -21.66 7.22
C GLU A 61 -27.29 -20.50 6.30
N VAL A 62 -26.52 -20.22 5.23
CA VAL A 62 -26.84 -19.14 4.29
C VAL A 62 -27.93 -19.53 3.28
N LYS A 63 -28.09 -20.83 3.02
CA LYS A 63 -28.99 -21.34 1.98
C LYS A 63 -30.43 -20.80 2.07
N PRO A 64 -31.09 -20.74 3.24
CA PRO A 64 -32.45 -20.21 3.32
C PRO A 64 -32.58 -18.76 2.87
N PHE A 65 -31.55 -17.93 3.08
CA PHE A 65 -31.54 -16.53 2.63
C PHE A 65 -31.38 -16.46 1.12
N LEU A 66 -30.45 -17.23 0.56
CA LEU A 66 -30.23 -17.30 -0.89
C LEU A 66 -31.43 -17.92 -1.62
N ASP A 67 -32.15 -18.85 -1.01
CA ASP A 67 -33.38 -19.45 -1.55
C ASP A 67 -34.53 -18.43 -1.65
N MET A 68 -34.52 -17.34 -0.88
CA MET A 68 -35.52 -16.28 -1.01
C MET A 68 -35.42 -15.56 -2.36
N LEU A 69 -34.23 -15.55 -2.97
CA LEU A 69 -33.98 -14.83 -4.21
C LEU A 69 -34.63 -15.56 -5.39
N ASN A 70 -35.43 -14.83 -6.17
CA ASN A 70 -36.11 -15.38 -7.34
C ASN A 70 -35.19 -15.54 -8.57
N ALA A 71 -34.07 -14.80 -8.59
CA ALA A 71 -33.12 -14.78 -9.68
C ALA A 71 -32.21 -16.02 -9.70
N ALA A 72 -31.55 -16.27 -10.83
CA ALA A 72 -30.46 -17.24 -10.89
C ALA A 72 -29.30 -16.80 -9.96
N LYS A 73 -28.56 -17.76 -9.41
CA LYS A 73 -27.44 -17.47 -8.51
C LYS A 73 -26.16 -18.07 -9.08
N ARG A 74 -25.06 -17.32 -9.05
CA ARG A 74 -23.73 -17.80 -9.41
C ARG A 74 -22.71 -17.41 -8.33
N PRO A 75 -22.62 -18.17 -7.23
CA PRO A 75 -21.68 -17.87 -6.16
C PRO A 75 -20.25 -18.32 -6.49
N ILE A 76 -19.29 -17.74 -5.76
CA ILE A 76 -17.89 -18.17 -5.65
C ILE A 76 -17.51 -18.32 -4.16
N LEU A 77 -16.40 -19.00 -3.85
CA LEU A 77 -15.88 -19.09 -2.48
C LEU A 77 -14.96 -17.90 -2.14
N GLY A 78 -15.09 -17.44 -0.91
CA GLY A 78 -14.21 -16.46 -0.27
C GLY A 78 -13.10 -17.11 0.54
N ASN A 79 -12.29 -16.29 1.21
CA ASN A 79 -11.16 -16.79 1.99
C ASN A 79 -11.60 -17.45 3.30
N HIS A 80 -12.65 -16.94 3.96
CA HIS A 80 -13.14 -17.53 5.20
C HIS A 80 -13.88 -18.84 4.95
N ASP A 81 -14.38 -19.07 3.73
CA ASP A 81 -14.93 -20.36 3.34
C ASP A 81 -13.87 -21.47 3.34
N LEU A 82 -12.59 -21.14 3.17
CA LEU A 82 -11.51 -22.13 3.05
C LEU A 82 -10.57 -22.18 4.25
N GLN A 83 -10.79 -21.35 5.27
CA GLN A 83 -9.92 -21.25 6.44
C GLN A 83 -9.76 -22.58 7.22
N ARG A 84 -10.67 -23.56 7.04
CA ARG A 84 -10.58 -24.89 7.67
C ARG A 84 -9.86 -25.93 6.80
N GLU A 85 -9.64 -25.65 5.52
CA GLU A 85 -8.98 -26.54 4.53
C GLU A 85 -7.58 -26.07 4.15
N SER A 86 -7.35 -24.76 4.14
CA SER A 86 -6.05 -24.16 3.79
C SER A 86 -4.97 -24.58 4.78
N GLY A 87 -3.75 -24.79 4.26
CA GLY A 87 -2.59 -25.12 5.08
C GLY A 87 -2.71 -26.50 5.73
N THR A 88 -2.60 -26.53 7.06
CA THR A 88 -2.77 -27.73 7.90
C THR A 88 -4.17 -27.81 8.53
N GLY A 89 -5.16 -27.19 7.89
CA GLY A 89 -6.55 -27.21 8.33
C GLY A 89 -7.08 -28.64 8.57
N SER A 90 -8.01 -28.77 9.51
CA SER A 90 -8.56 -30.08 9.91
C SER A 90 -9.59 -30.65 8.93
N GLN A 91 -10.11 -29.82 8.03
CA GLN A 91 -11.08 -30.23 7.02
C GLN A 91 -10.36 -30.73 5.77
N PRO A 92 -10.79 -31.85 5.15
CA PRO A 92 -10.22 -32.30 3.89
C PRO A 92 -10.39 -31.27 2.77
N LYS A 93 -9.34 -31.08 1.97
CA LYS A 93 -9.35 -30.17 0.82
C LYS A 93 -10.41 -30.60 -0.21
N GLY A 94 -11.16 -29.63 -0.74
CA GLY A 94 -12.22 -29.85 -1.72
C GLY A 94 -13.60 -30.12 -1.11
N THR A 95 -13.73 -30.10 0.23
CA THR A 95 -15.02 -30.28 0.91
C THR A 95 -15.96 -29.13 0.59
N MET A 96 -15.48 -27.88 0.70
CA MET A 96 -16.27 -26.67 0.44
C MET A 96 -16.58 -26.49 -1.05
N GLU A 97 -15.63 -26.81 -1.93
CA GLU A 97 -15.87 -26.84 -3.37
C GLU A 97 -17.02 -27.78 -3.72
N SER A 98 -16.94 -29.03 -3.26
CA SER A 98 -17.96 -30.06 -3.52
C SER A 98 -19.34 -29.63 -2.98
N ALA A 99 -19.36 -29.05 -1.78
CA ALA A 99 -20.58 -28.58 -1.15
C ALA A 99 -21.21 -27.40 -1.92
N LEU A 100 -20.41 -26.44 -2.39
CA LEU A 100 -20.89 -25.32 -3.19
C LEU A 100 -21.43 -25.80 -4.55
N GLN A 101 -20.70 -26.69 -5.24
CA GLN A 101 -21.13 -27.30 -6.50
C GLN A 101 -22.46 -28.02 -6.34
N GLN A 102 -22.61 -28.84 -5.31
CA GLN A 102 -23.85 -29.57 -5.05
C GLN A 102 -25.02 -28.62 -4.73
N MET A 103 -24.78 -27.58 -3.91
CA MET A 103 -25.82 -26.65 -3.46
C MET A 103 -26.38 -25.79 -4.59
N PHE A 104 -25.55 -25.40 -5.55
CA PHE A 104 -25.90 -24.48 -6.63
C PHE A 104 -25.91 -25.13 -8.02
N HIS A 105 -25.75 -26.46 -8.08
CA HIS A 105 -25.70 -27.24 -9.33
C HIS A 105 -24.64 -26.70 -10.31
N LEU A 106 -23.44 -26.43 -9.80
CA LEU A 106 -22.32 -25.92 -10.59
C LEU A 106 -21.40 -27.07 -11.00
N ASP A 107 -20.86 -27.00 -12.21
CA ASP A 107 -19.81 -27.92 -12.65
C ASP A 107 -18.48 -27.61 -11.93
N LYS A 108 -18.18 -26.33 -11.70
CA LYS A 108 -16.99 -25.81 -11.01
C LYS A 108 -17.33 -24.56 -10.19
N PRO A 109 -16.62 -24.29 -9.07
CA PRO A 109 -16.86 -23.09 -8.27
C PRO A 109 -16.46 -21.81 -9.04
N TYR A 110 -15.58 -21.92 -10.03
CA TYR A 110 -15.18 -20.87 -10.97
C TYR A 110 -15.63 -21.18 -12.41
N GLY A 111 -15.38 -20.28 -13.36
CA GLY A 111 -15.65 -20.52 -14.79
C GLY A 111 -16.25 -19.32 -15.50
N VAL A 112 -16.97 -19.57 -16.60
CA VAL A 112 -17.49 -18.53 -17.50
C VAL A 112 -18.99 -18.72 -17.78
N MET A 113 -19.75 -17.63 -17.75
CA MET A 113 -21.10 -17.58 -18.31
C MET A 113 -21.09 -16.80 -19.63
N GLU A 114 -21.62 -17.44 -20.67
CA GLU A 114 -21.58 -16.94 -22.05
C GLU A 114 -22.85 -16.19 -22.43
N PHE A 115 -22.65 -14.95 -22.88
CA PHE A 115 -23.64 -14.12 -23.57
C PHE A 115 -23.13 -13.78 -24.97
N ASP A 116 -24.03 -13.34 -25.85
CA ASP A 116 -23.66 -13.07 -27.23
C ASP A 116 -22.67 -11.89 -27.33
N GLU A 117 -22.94 -10.82 -26.57
CA GLU A 117 -22.20 -9.55 -26.62
C GLU A 117 -21.12 -9.38 -25.54
N PHE A 118 -21.11 -10.22 -24.51
CA PHE A 118 -20.12 -10.16 -23.41
C PHE A 118 -20.04 -11.51 -22.68
N ARG A 119 -19.12 -11.62 -21.72
CA ARG A 119 -18.91 -12.80 -20.89
C ARG A 119 -18.79 -12.41 -19.42
N LEU A 120 -19.23 -13.28 -18.52
CA LEU A 120 -19.01 -13.13 -17.08
C LEU A 120 -18.00 -14.18 -16.62
N PHE A 121 -16.90 -13.74 -16.02
CA PHE A 121 -15.82 -14.60 -15.54
C PHE A 121 -15.83 -14.65 -14.02
N PHE A 122 -15.70 -15.84 -13.46
CA PHE A 122 -15.72 -16.09 -12.02
C PHE A 122 -14.41 -16.77 -11.65
N ALA A 123 -13.64 -16.17 -10.75
CA ALA A 123 -12.52 -16.85 -10.09
C ALA A 123 -12.84 -17.03 -8.61
N SER A 124 -12.79 -18.27 -8.15
CA SER A 124 -13.10 -18.68 -6.79
C SER A 124 -11.82 -18.88 -6.00
N THR A 125 -11.86 -18.60 -4.71
CA THR A 125 -10.75 -18.97 -3.83
C THR A 125 -10.62 -20.50 -3.77
N GLU A 126 -9.39 -21.00 -3.66
CA GLU A 126 -9.02 -22.41 -3.54
C GLU A 126 -8.11 -22.64 -2.31
N PRO A 127 -8.10 -23.86 -1.72
CA PRO A 127 -7.36 -24.12 -0.49
C PRO A 127 -5.85 -24.11 -0.75
N GLN A 128 -5.10 -23.41 0.12
CA GLN A 128 -3.65 -23.32 -0.02
C GLN A 128 -2.94 -24.66 0.27
N PRO A 129 -1.83 -24.95 -0.44
CA PRO A 129 -0.88 -26.01 -0.08
C PRO A 129 -0.33 -25.84 1.34
N ALA A 130 0.02 -26.93 2.02
CA ALA A 130 0.50 -26.87 3.40
C ALA A 130 1.88 -26.20 3.52
N ASP A 131 2.73 -26.41 2.51
CA ASP A 131 4.10 -25.93 2.38
C ASP A 131 4.21 -24.47 1.94
N SER A 132 3.15 -23.89 1.37
CA SER A 132 3.09 -22.48 0.93
C SER A 132 1.96 -21.68 1.59
N CYS A 133 1.34 -22.20 2.66
CA CYS A 133 0.27 -21.47 3.36
C CYS A 133 0.85 -20.44 4.34
N TYR A 134 1.02 -19.19 3.88
CA TYR A 134 1.51 -18.08 4.70
C TYR A 134 0.39 -17.44 5.55
N SER A 135 -0.85 -17.54 5.09
CA SER A 135 -2.04 -17.05 5.78
C SER A 135 -3.23 -17.88 5.34
N VAL A 136 -3.88 -18.62 6.26
CA VAL A 136 -5.05 -19.46 5.92
C VAL A 136 -6.24 -18.68 5.34
N GLN A 137 -6.19 -17.35 5.44
CA GLN A 137 -7.18 -16.40 4.94
C GLN A 137 -6.70 -15.64 3.69
N GLU A 138 -5.64 -16.08 3.02
CA GLU A 138 -5.28 -15.57 1.70
C GLU A 138 -6.26 -16.04 0.62
N CYS A 139 -6.59 -15.14 -0.29
CA CYS A 139 -7.41 -15.43 -1.46
C CYS A 139 -6.52 -16.06 -2.54
N PHE A 140 -6.29 -17.36 -2.40
CA PHE A 140 -5.44 -18.13 -3.29
C PHE A 140 -6.22 -18.70 -4.48
N ALA A 141 -5.61 -18.70 -5.65
CA ALA A 141 -6.05 -19.45 -6.82
C ALA A 141 -4.93 -20.41 -7.26
N THR A 142 -5.29 -21.60 -7.71
CA THR A 142 -4.30 -22.52 -8.28
C THR A 142 -3.85 -22.05 -9.67
N ASP A 143 -2.65 -22.50 -10.07
CA ASP A 143 -2.16 -22.27 -11.44
C ASP A 143 -3.08 -22.91 -12.49
N GLU A 144 -3.75 -24.02 -12.14
CA GLU A 144 -4.74 -24.69 -13.00
C GLU A 144 -5.95 -23.78 -13.27
N GLN A 145 -6.60 -23.27 -12.22
CA GLN A 145 -7.69 -22.31 -12.38
C GLN A 145 -7.26 -21.08 -13.18
N PHE A 146 -6.08 -20.52 -12.89
CA PHE A 146 -5.58 -19.34 -13.58
C PHE A 146 -5.34 -19.62 -15.09
N ALA A 147 -4.74 -20.75 -15.44
CA ALA A 147 -4.51 -21.16 -16.82
C ALA A 147 -5.82 -21.45 -17.58
N GLU A 148 -6.84 -22.01 -16.92
CA GLU A 148 -8.16 -22.20 -17.52
C GLU A 148 -8.84 -20.86 -17.83
N LEU A 149 -8.75 -19.88 -16.93
CA LEU A 149 -9.30 -18.55 -17.17
C LEU A 149 -8.63 -17.86 -18.36
N ILE A 150 -7.31 -18.00 -18.52
CA ILE A 150 -6.58 -17.53 -19.70
C ILE A 150 -7.09 -18.22 -20.97
N THR A 151 -7.22 -19.55 -20.93
CA THR A 151 -7.73 -20.34 -22.07
C THR A 151 -9.12 -19.86 -22.51
N GLU A 152 -9.99 -19.56 -21.55
CA GLU A 152 -11.34 -19.04 -21.85
C GLU A 152 -11.32 -17.60 -22.39
N LEU A 153 -10.40 -16.74 -21.94
CA LEU A 153 -10.20 -15.41 -22.52
C LEU A 153 -9.82 -15.52 -24.00
N ASP A 154 -8.81 -16.34 -24.30
CA ASP A 154 -8.29 -16.60 -25.65
C ASP A 154 -9.32 -17.23 -26.60
N ARG A 155 -10.34 -17.92 -26.06
CA ARG A 155 -11.37 -18.60 -26.85
C ARG A 155 -12.27 -17.65 -27.65
N ARG A 156 -12.47 -16.41 -27.18
CA ARG A 156 -13.30 -15.38 -27.84
C ARG A 156 -12.67 -13.98 -27.71
N PRO A 157 -11.59 -13.67 -28.43
CA PRO A 157 -10.96 -12.35 -28.38
C PRO A 157 -11.92 -11.26 -28.87
N GLY A 158 -11.75 -10.04 -28.36
CA GLY A 158 -12.58 -8.88 -28.68
C GLY A 158 -13.99 -8.88 -28.06
N VAL A 159 -14.33 -9.85 -27.22
CA VAL A 159 -15.63 -9.91 -26.51
C VAL A 159 -15.44 -9.43 -25.07
N PRO A 160 -16.16 -8.38 -24.62
CA PRO A 160 -16.06 -7.84 -23.27
C PRO A 160 -16.24 -8.88 -22.18
N VAL A 161 -15.52 -8.69 -21.08
CA VAL A 161 -15.49 -9.54 -19.91
C VAL A 161 -15.75 -8.70 -18.67
N ILE A 162 -16.66 -9.19 -17.83
CA ILE A 162 -16.87 -8.72 -16.46
C ILE A 162 -16.36 -9.81 -15.52
N PHE A 163 -15.40 -9.45 -14.68
CA PHE A 163 -14.72 -10.39 -13.78
C PHE A 163 -15.25 -10.28 -12.35
N PHE A 164 -15.40 -11.40 -11.66
CA PHE A 164 -15.86 -11.49 -10.27
C PHE A 164 -14.88 -12.32 -9.44
N THR A 165 -14.37 -11.72 -8.37
CA THR A 165 -13.49 -12.37 -7.39
C THR A 165 -13.87 -11.99 -5.98
N HIS A 166 -13.41 -12.76 -4.99
CA HIS A 166 -13.60 -12.39 -3.61
C HIS A 166 -12.69 -11.20 -3.22
N ALA A 167 -11.36 -11.35 -3.29
CA ALA A 167 -10.43 -10.24 -3.13
C ALA A 167 -10.11 -9.53 -4.46
N PRO A 168 -9.74 -8.24 -4.44
CA PRO A 168 -9.28 -7.54 -5.64
C PRO A 168 -7.87 -7.93 -6.06
N PRO A 169 -7.52 -7.80 -7.35
CA PRO A 169 -6.14 -7.98 -7.82
C PRO A 169 -5.27 -6.78 -7.40
N ILE A 170 -3.97 -6.98 -7.27
CA ILE A 170 -3.03 -5.88 -7.01
C ILE A 170 -3.02 -4.89 -8.21
N GLY A 171 -2.75 -3.61 -7.98
CA GLY A 171 -2.75 -2.61 -9.05
C GLY A 171 -4.13 -2.11 -9.48
N CYS A 172 -5.22 -2.64 -8.92
CA CYS A 172 -6.57 -2.17 -9.24
C CYS A 172 -6.85 -0.72 -8.82
N GLY A 173 -6.07 -0.18 -7.87
CA GLY A 173 -6.24 1.19 -7.37
C GLY A 173 -7.33 1.36 -6.30
N LEU A 174 -7.93 0.27 -5.82
CA LEU A 174 -8.82 0.27 -4.64
C LEU A 174 -7.96 0.43 -3.36
N ARG A 175 -7.47 1.64 -3.09
CA ARG A 175 -6.39 1.93 -2.12
C ARG A 175 -6.84 2.00 -0.67
N THR A 176 -8.14 2.02 -0.41
CA THR A 176 -8.72 2.00 0.93
C THR A 176 -8.64 0.57 1.47
N VAL A 177 -7.43 0.08 1.69
CA VAL A 177 -7.16 -1.26 2.20
C VAL A 177 -7.28 -1.25 3.72
N PRO A 178 -8.16 -2.06 4.33
CA PRO A 178 -8.26 -2.10 5.79
C PRO A 178 -7.00 -2.69 6.42
N ARG A 179 -6.57 -2.12 7.56
CA ARG A 179 -5.38 -2.55 8.33
C ARG A 179 -5.30 -4.07 8.55
N VAL A 180 -6.43 -4.71 8.83
CA VAL A 180 -6.47 -6.15 9.10
C VAL A 180 -5.98 -6.99 7.92
N HIS A 181 -6.30 -6.59 6.68
CA HIS A 181 -5.90 -7.36 5.50
C HIS A 181 -4.44 -7.14 5.13
N VAL A 182 -3.94 -5.93 5.37
CA VAL A 182 -2.51 -5.65 5.23
C VAL A 182 -1.70 -6.44 6.25
N LYS A 183 -2.13 -6.44 7.52
CA LYS A 183 -1.51 -7.24 8.58
C LYS A 183 -1.49 -8.73 8.22
N SER A 184 -2.63 -9.29 7.83
CA SER A 184 -2.76 -10.71 7.50
C SER A 184 -2.16 -11.09 6.15
N THR A 185 -1.59 -10.12 5.42
CA THR A 185 -1.04 -10.24 4.06
C THR A 185 -1.98 -10.96 3.10
N ASN A 186 -3.27 -10.59 3.13
CA ASN A 186 -4.32 -11.23 2.34
C ASN A 186 -5.24 -10.23 1.62
N ALA A 187 -4.88 -8.95 1.55
CA ALA A 187 -5.60 -7.89 0.87
C ALA A 187 -5.81 -8.09 -0.64
N TYR A 188 -4.99 -8.89 -1.32
CA TYR A 188 -5.09 -9.12 -2.76
C TYR A 188 -5.12 -10.61 -3.11
N LEU A 189 -5.59 -10.92 -4.31
CA LEU A 189 -5.46 -12.25 -4.90
C LEU A 189 -3.99 -12.68 -4.94
N ASP A 190 -3.72 -13.89 -4.47
CA ASP A 190 -2.39 -14.52 -4.44
C ASP A 190 -1.27 -13.67 -3.84
N GLN A 191 -1.61 -12.86 -2.83
CA GLN A 191 -0.69 -11.87 -2.26
C GLN A 191 0.69 -12.41 -1.84
N ASN A 192 0.76 -13.63 -1.31
CA ASN A 192 2.02 -14.24 -0.86
C ASN A 192 2.61 -15.24 -1.88
N HIS A 193 1.95 -15.46 -3.01
CA HIS A 193 2.36 -16.42 -4.04
C HIS A 193 2.87 -15.68 -5.29
N ASP A 194 1.94 -15.20 -6.11
CA ASP A 194 2.22 -14.36 -7.28
C ASP A 194 1.09 -13.34 -7.47
N PRO A 195 1.12 -12.20 -6.75
CA PRO A 195 0.08 -11.21 -6.90
C PRO A 195 0.11 -10.52 -8.27
N TYR A 196 1.24 -10.53 -8.96
CA TYR A 196 1.44 -9.75 -10.18
C TYR A 196 0.84 -10.43 -11.41
N ARG A 197 0.63 -11.75 -11.40
CA ARG A 197 -0.05 -12.45 -12.51
C ARG A 197 -1.43 -11.88 -12.84
N TRP A 198 -2.20 -11.49 -11.83
CA TRP A 198 -3.51 -10.87 -12.03
C TRP A 198 -3.41 -9.46 -12.62
N LYS A 199 -2.39 -8.70 -12.21
CA LYS A 199 -2.08 -7.40 -12.83
C LYS A 199 -1.73 -7.55 -14.30
N GLN A 200 -0.85 -8.51 -14.60
CA GLN A 200 -0.47 -8.83 -15.97
C GLN A 200 -1.69 -9.28 -16.79
N LEU A 201 -2.61 -10.05 -16.20
CA LEU A 201 -3.83 -10.51 -16.86
C LEU A 201 -4.67 -9.34 -17.39
N TYR A 202 -5.09 -8.39 -16.53
CA TYR A 202 -5.91 -7.27 -17.01
C TYR A 202 -5.13 -6.26 -17.85
N GLU A 203 -3.80 -6.23 -17.77
CA GLU A 203 -2.96 -5.44 -18.67
C GLU A 203 -2.86 -6.04 -20.08
N GLN A 204 -2.88 -7.38 -20.19
CA GLN A 204 -2.75 -8.10 -21.45
C GLN A 204 -4.09 -8.28 -22.17
N TYR A 205 -5.20 -8.36 -21.43
CA TYR A 205 -6.54 -8.62 -21.96
C TYR A 205 -7.45 -7.39 -21.82
N PRO A 206 -7.46 -6.46 -22.81
CA PRO A 206 -8.32 -5.27 -22.79
C PRO A 206 -9.82 -5.60 -22.85
N GLU A 207 -10.18 -6.86 -23.14
CA GLU A 207 -11.53 -7.38 -23.00
C GLU A 207 -12.03 -7.33 -21.55
N ILE A 208 -11.14 -7.36 -20.55
CA ILE A 208 -11.51 -7.22 -19.14
C ILE A 208 -11.86 -5.77 -18.86
N VAL A 209 -13.13 -5.42 -19.04
CA VAL A 209 -13.60 -4.03 -18.96
C VAL A 209 -14.12 -3.67 -17.56
N MET A 210 -14.50 -4.66 -16.75
CA MET A 210 -15.02 -4.47 -15.40
C MET A 210 -14.59 -5.60 -14.46
N TRP A 211 -14.34 -5.28 -13.20
CA TRP A 211 -13.92 -6.22 -12.17
C TRP A 211 -14.60 -5.89 -10.83
N PHE A 212 -15.26 -6.86 -10.22
CA PHE A 212 -15.95 -6.71 -8.94
C PHE A 212 -15.30 -7.56 -7.87
N SER A 213 -15.08 -6.96 -6.70
CA SER A 213 -14.50 -7.64 -5.55
C SER A 213 -15.18 -7.25 -4.24
N ALA A 214 -15.13 -8.16 -3.28
CA ALA A 214 -15.63 -8.01 -1.92
C ALA A 214 -14.44 -7.82 -0.96
N HIS A 215 -14.37 -8.60 0.12
CA HIS A 215 -13.26 -8.80 1.06
C HIS A 215 -12.92 -7.63 1.98
N TYR A 216 -13.01 -6.38 1.51
CA TYR A 216 -12.62 -5.23 2.35
C TYR A 216 -13.67 -4.81 3.38
N HIS A 217 -14.93 -5.22 3.19
CA HIS A 217 -16.06 -4.87 4.04
C HIS A 217 -16.29 -3.35 4.18
N LEU A 218 -16.11 -2.62 3.09
CA LEU A 218 -16.21 -1.16 3.04
C LEU A 218 -17.37 -0.71 2.16
N GLY A 219 -17.95 0.43 2.51
CA GLY A 219 -19.00 1.11 1.74
C GLY A 219 -18.50 1.70 0.41
N HIS A 220 -19.42 2.33 -0.32
CA HIS A 220 -19.14 2.87 -1.66
C HIS A 220 -18.82 4.37 -1.68
N SER A 221 -18.86 5.04 -0.53
CA SER A 221 -18.54 6.46 -0.36
C SER A 221 -17.05 6.76 -0.43
N TYR A 222 -16.18 5.77 -0.23
CA TYR A 222 -14.74 5.98 -0.41
C TYR A 222 -14.44 6.39 -1.85
N ILE A 223 -13.51 7.34 -1.98
CA ILE A 223 -13.08 7.93 -3.26
C ILE A 223 -12.57 6.88 -4.26
N ASP A 224 -12.08 5.76 -3.75
CA ASP A 224 -11.50 4.64 -4.48
C ASP A 224 -12.33 3.35 -4.33
N SER A 225 -13.63 3.46 -4.02
CA SER A 225 -14.57 2.33 -4.14
C SER A 225 -14.84 1.94 -5.60
N HIS A 226 -14.48 2.83 -6.53
CA HIS A 226 -14.43 2.62 -7.97
C HIS A 226 -13.16 3.25 -8.53
N THR A 227 -12.43 2.51 -9.35
CA THR A 227 -11.24 2.99 -10.05
C THR A 227 -11.21 2.53 -11.50
N PHE A 228 -10.34 3.17 -12.30
CA PHE A 228 -10.10 2.81 -13.68
C PHE A 228 -8.60 2.67 -13.94
N ARG A 229 -8.13 1.47 -14.30
CA ARG A 229 -6.73 1.16 -14.59
C ARG A 229 -6.65 0.28 -15.83
N ASN A 230 -5.77 0.64 -16.76
CA ASN A 230 -5.46 -0.16 -17.94
C ASN A 230 -6.70 -0.63 -18.75
N GLY A 231 -7.74 0.22 -18.86
CA GLY A 231 -8.96 -0.12 -19.59
C GLY A 231 -10.03 -0.86 -18.76
N THR A 232 -9.71 -1.24 -17.53
CA THR A 232 -10.61 -1.97 -16.62
C THR A 232 -11.16 -1.05 -15.52
N HIS A 233 -12.46 -1.12 -15.29
CA HIS A 233 -13.10 -0.52 -14.11
C HIS A 233 -13.15 -1.50 -12.94
N PHE A 234 -12.59 -1.15 -11.78
CA PHE A 234 -12.61 -1.99 -10.58
C PHE A 234 -13.61 -1.45 -9.57
N PHE A 235 -14.39 -2.32 -8.93
CA PHE A 235 -15.46 -1.95 -8.01
C PHE A 235 -15.40 -2.78 -6.71
N LEU A 236 -15.48 -2.09 -5.58
CA LEU A 236 -15.83 -2.71 -4.29
C LEU A 236 -17.33 -3.01 -4.23
N THR A 237 -17.73 -4.11 -3.59
CA THR A 237 -19.13 -4.58 -3.56
C THR A 237 -19.90 -4.26 -2.27
N GLY A 238 -19.20 -4.06 -1.15
CA GLY A 238 -19.81 -3.83 0.17
C GLY A 238 -20.34 -5.10 0.84
N VAL A 239 -20.92 -4.94 2.04
CA VAL A 239 -21.49 -6.03 2.86
C VAL A 239 -22.96 -5.74 3.11
N HIS A 240 -23.82 -6.75 3.00
CA HIS A 240 -25.26 -6.55 3.22
C HIS A 240 -25.68 -6.63 4.72
N GLY A 241 -24.88 -7.31 5.54
CA GLY A 241 -25.09 -7.57 6.97
C GLY A 241 -24.36 -6.62 7.92
N THR A 242 -24.13 -7.03 9.17
CA THR A 242 -23.49 -6.20 10.22
C THR A 242 -21.96 -6.22 10.18
N CYS A 243 -21.35 -7.09 9.39
CA CYS A 243 -19.90 -7.27 9.35
C CYS A 243 -19.14 -6.19 8.56
N THR A 244 -19.80 -5.09 8.19
CA THR A 244 -19.19 -3.88 7.62
C THR A 244 -18.24 -3.19 8.62
N ARG A 245 -17.21 -2.50 8.11
CA ARG A 245 -16.25 -1.75 8.93
C ARG A 245 -16.64 -0.31 9.19
N ASP A 246 -17.51 0.24 8.36
CA ASP A 246 -17.93 1.65 8.43
C ASP A 246 -19.43 1.84 8.70
N GLY A 247 -20.16 0.73 8.88
CA GLY A 247 -21.60 0.76 9.15
C GLY A 247 -22.47 0.81 7.89
N SER A 248 -21.88 0.99 6.70
CA SER A 248 -22.62 0.96 5.43
C SER A 248 -23.02 -0.47 5.08
N ARG A 249 -24.28 -0.67 4.71
CA ARG A 249 -24.82 -1.98 4.32
C ARG A 249 -25.25 -1.96 2.86
N LEU A 250 -24.40 -2.42 1.95
CA LEU A 250 -24.52 -2.16 0.52
C LEU A 250 -24.33 -3.44 -0.32
N SER A 251 -24.92 -3.43 -1.51
CA SER A 251 -24.62 -4.35 -2.63
C SER A 251 -24.43 -3.54 -3.92
N ARG A 252 -23.81 -4.14 -4.94
CA ARG A 252 -23.71 -3.52 -6.28
C ARG A 252 -24.83 -3.99 -7.19
N MET A 253 -25.38 -3.07 -7.96
CA MET A 253 -26.33 -3.35 -9.03
C MET A 253 -25.72 -2.97 -10.37
N ILE A 254 -25.71 -3.91 -11.31
CA ILE A 254 -25.19 -3.72 -12.67
C ILE A 254 -26.37 -3.82 -13.64
N ASP A 255 -26.63 -2.74 -14.36
CA ASP A 255 -27.66 -2.64 -15.38
C ASP A 255 -26.98 -2.58 -16.76
N ILE A 256 -27.17 -3.62 -17.57
CA ILE A 256 -26.56 -3.78 -18.91
C ILE A 256 -27.66 -3.76 -19.96
N SER A 257 -27.57 -2.85 -20.92
CA SER A 257 -28.39 -2.85 -22.13
C SER A 257 -27.50 -2.77 -23.36
N SER A 258 -28.09 -2.91 -24.55
CA SER A 258 -27.38 -2.74 -25.81
C SER A 258 -26.78 -1.34 -26.02
N HIS A 259 -27.17 -0.34 -25.22
CA HIS A 259 -26.75 1.05 -25.39
C HIS A 259 -26.19 1.69 -24.12
N SER A 260 -26.14 0.97 -22.99
CA SER A 260 -25.63 1.54 -21.74
C SER A 260 -25.22 0.48 -20.74
N VAL A 261 -24.26 0.84 -19.90
CA VAL A 261 -23.86 0.09 -18.71
C VAL A 261 -23.94 1.03 -17.50
N LYS A 262 -24.59 0.60 -16.43
CA LYS A 262 -24.62 1.33 -15.16
C LYS A 262 -24.20 0.42 -14.01
N VAL A 263 -23.38 0.95 -13.12
CA VAL A 263 -23.12 0.36 -11.81
C VAL A 263 -23.65 1.32 -10.76
N LEU A 264 -24.57 0.82 -9.94
CA LEU A 264 -25.28 1.56 -8.92
C LEU A 264 -25.11 0.87 -7.57
N THR A 265 -25.50 1.57 -6.51
CA THR A 265 -25.45 1.06 -5.14
C THR A 265 -26.86 0.72 -4.68
N LEU A 266 -27.07 -0.50 -4.20
CA LEU A 266 -28.27 -0.87 -3.45
C LEU A 266 -27.95 -0.71 -1.96
N ASP A 267 -28.49 0.33 -1.34
CA ASP A 267 -28.31 0.61 0.09
C ASP A 267 -29.41 -0.09 0.90
N HIS A 268 -29.01 -1.03 1.75
CA HIS A 268 -29.91 -1.83 2.60
C HIS A 268 -30.30 -1.14 3.92
N VAL A 269 -29.70 0.00 4.24
CA VAL A 269 -30.15 0.89 5.32
C VAL A 269 -31.25 1.80 4.78
N GLN A 270 -31.00 2.47 3.66
CA GLN A 270 -31.98 3.33 2.98
C GLN A 270 -33.06 2.53 2.23
N ARG A 271 -32.83 1.22 2.02
CA ARG A 271 -33.66 0.30 1.23
C ARG A 271 -33.97 0.86 -0.16
N SER A 272 -32.96 1.45 -0.79
CA SER A 272 -33.12 2.15 -2.07
C SER A 272 -31.84 2.08 -2.91
N ILE A 273 -31.98 2.37 -4.21
CA ILE A 273 -30.86 2.47 -5.14
C ILE A 273 -30.33 3.90 -5.10
N THR A 274 -29.03 4.06 -4.89
CA THR A 274 -28.35 5.36 -4.79
C THR A 274 -27.28 5.52 -5.87
N ASN A 275 -26.83 6.77 -6.08
CA ASN A 275 -25.72 7.10 -6.97
C ASN A 275 -24.36 7.11 -6.25
N GLU A 276 -24.27 6.62 -5.02
CA GLU A 276 -23.03 6.57 -4.26
C GLU A 276 -22.04 5.61 -4.93
N GLY A 277 -20.86 6.10 -5.31
CA GLY A 277 -19.88 5.34 -6.07
C GLY A 277 -20.42 4.81 -7.41
N ALA A 278 -21.39 5.49 -8.02
CA ALA A 278 -22.01 5.05 -9.26
C ALA A 278 -21.13 5.30 -10.49
N PHE A 279 -21.25 4.40 -11.46
CA PHE A 279 -20.62 4.51 -12.78
C PHE A 279 -21.70 4.42 -13.86
N ASN A 280 -21.62 5.30 -14.86
CA ASN A 280 -22.56 5.33 -15.98
C ASN A 280 -21.76 5.43 -17.29
N TYR A 281 -22.02 4.50 -18.20
CA TYR A 281 -21.43 4.48 -19.53
C TYR A 281 -22.56 4.44 -20.57
N ASN A 282 -22.65 5.48 -21.40
CA ASN A 282 -23.73 5.67 -22.38
C ASN A 282 -23.39 5.03 -23.74
N ASN A 283 -22.90 3.80 -23.72
CA ASN A 283 -22.67 2.99 -24.92
C ASN A 283 -22.68 1.49 -24.54
N SER A 284 -22.57 0.60 -25.52
CA SER A 284 -22.48 -0.85 -25.29
C SER A 284 -21.18 -1.25 -24.58
N LEU A 285 -21.17 -2.40 -23.89
CA LEU A 285 -19.96 -2.96 -23.26
C LEU A 285 -18.79 -3.08 -24.25
N SER A 286 -19.07 -3.44 -25.51
CA SER A 286 -18.05 -3.58 -26.56
C SER A 286 -17.26 -2.31 -26.80
N CYS A 287 -17.88 -1.14 -26.64
CA CYS A 287 -17.18 0.14 -26.78
C CYS A 287 -16.19 0.41 -25.63
N MET A 288 -16.32 -0.27 -24.49
CA MET A 288 -15.39 -0.10 -23.35
C MET A 288 -14.01 -0.70 -23.62
N ILE A 289 -13.89 -1.74 -24.48
CA ILE A 289 -12.59 -2.33 -24.87
C ILE A 289 -11.67 -1.26 -25.48
N HIS A 290 -12.24 -0.32 -26.23
CA HIS A 290 -11.49 0.77 -26.87
C HIS A 290 -11.35 2.01 -26.00
N SER A 291 -11.84 1.99 -24.76
CA SER A 291 -11.67 3.08 -23.80
C SER A 291 -10.26 3.08 -23.20
N THR A 292 -9.23 3.09 -24.04
CA THR A 292 -7.83 2.92 -23.60
C THR A 292 -7.23 4.14 -22.91
N LYS A 293 -7.95 5.26 -22.82
CA LYS A 293 -7.45 6.45 -22.13
C LYS A 293 -7.63 6.28 -20.63
N TRP A 294 -6.72 5.51 -20.03
CA TRP A 294 -6.37 5.71 -18.63
C TRP A 294 -6.14 7.21 -18.42
N GLN A 295 -6.99 7.83 -17.62
CA GLN A 295 -6.67 9.14 -17.11
C GLN A 295 -5.78 8.91 -15.90
N PRO A 296 -4.47 9.26 -15.97
CA PRO A 296 -3.68 9.35 -14.76
C PRO A 296 -4.47 10.17 -13.75
N LEU A 297 -4.31 9.84 -12.46
CA LEU A 297 -4.74 10.70 -11.39
C LEU A 297 -4.40 12.15 -11.73
N PRO A 298 -5.24 13.14 -11.35
CA PRO A 298 -4.97 14.54 -11.63
C PRO A 298 -3.53 14.86 -11.25
N LYS A 299 -2.72 15.12 -12.29
CA LYS A 299 -1.30 15.42 -12.14
C LYS A 299 -1.23 16.75 -11.41
N LEU A 300 -0.74 16.73 -10.18
CA LEU A 300 -0.37 17.96 -9.50
C LEU A 300 1.01 18.34 -10.04
N SER A 301 1.05 19.31 -10.93
CA SER A 301 2.27 19.85 -11.51
C SER A 301 2.42 21.31 -11.11
N MET A 302 3.64 21.71 -10.74
CA MET A 302 3.96 23.08 -10.36
C MET A 302 5.25 23.51 -11.06
N PRO A 303 5.22 24.60 -11.85
CA PRO A 303 6.45 25.15 -12.42
C PRO A 303 7.33 25.75 -11.32
N ILE A 304 8.63 25.52 -11.41
CA ILE A 304 9.61 26.16 -10.53
C ILE A 304 9.94 27.55 -11.10
N PRO A 305 9.80 28.65 -10.33
CA PRO A 305 10.20 29.98 -10.76
C PRO A 305 11.67 30.02 -11.21
N ASP A 306 11.96 30.73 -12.29
CA ASP A 306 13.32 30.91 -12.84
C ASP A 306 14.04 29.60 -13.24
N SER A 307 13.28 28.53 -13.46
CA SER A 307 13.77 27.23 -13.94
C SER A 307 12.90 26.67 -15.06
N GLN A 308 13.48 25.75 -15.84
CA GLN A 308 12.75 24.90 -16.80
C GLN A 308 12.20 23.64 -16.14
N THR A 309 12.37 23.51 -14.82
CA THR A 309 11.91 22.36 -14.04
C THR A 309 10.44 22.51 -13.65
N ILE A 310 9.69 21.42 -13.81
CA ILE A 310 8.35 21.24 -13.25
C ILE A 310 8.45 20.17 -12.17
N LEU A 311 7.87 20.46 -11.00
CA LEU A 311 7.71 19.49 -9.95
C LEU A 311 6.33 18.82 -10.08
N GLU A 312 6.30 17.50 -10.18
CA GLU A 312 5.09 16.73 -10.44
C GLU A 312 4.87 15.64 -9.39
N ARG A 313 3.64 15.50 -8.89
CA ARG A 313 3.22 14.32 -8.14
C ARG A 313 2.94 13.18 -9.12
N ILE A 314 3.78 12.16 -9.10
CA ILE A 314 3.73 11.05 -10.06
C ILE A 314 3.00 9.81 -9.52
N ALA A 315 2.93 9.65 -8.20
CA ALA A 315 2.14 8.59 -7.57
C ALA A 315 1.62 9.02 -6.19
N PHE A 316 0.56 8.38 -5.72
CA PHE A 316 0.17 8.43 -4.31
C PHE A 316 -0.60 7.18 -3.86
N ASN A 317 -0.35 6.74 -2.63
CA ASN A 317 -0.94 5.55 -2.03
C ASN A 317 -1.45 5.88 -0.63
N SER A 318 -2.62 5.36 -0.24
CA SER A 318 -3.05 5.40 1.16
C SER A 318 -2.20 4.44 1.99
N VAL A 319 -1.69 4.88 3.14
CA VAL A 319 -0.82 4.06 4.00
C VAL A 319 -1.06 4.34 5.49
N GLY A 320 -1.46 3.32 6.24
CA GLY A 320 -1.63 3.42 7.69
C GLY A 320 -2.78 4.32 8.16
N GLU A 321 -2.95 4.40 9.48
CA GLU A 321 -3.99 5.20 10.14
C GLU A 321 -3.39 6.38 10.94
N GLN A 322 -2.10 6.33 11.27
CA GLN A 322 -1.39 7.36 12.01
C GLN A 322 -0.25 7.98 11.19
N PRO A 323 0.18 9.21 11.52
CA PRO A 323 1.32 9.83 10.85
C PRO A 323 2.57 8.94 10.86
N ALA A 324 3.34 8.97 9.76
CA ALA A 324 4.67 8.40 9.77
C ALA A 324 5.55 9.10 10.82
N LEU A 325 6.40 8.32 11.48
CA LEU A 325 7.51 8.85 12.27
C LEU A 325 8.40 9.70 11.37
N PRO A 326 9.07 10.76 11.87
CA PRO A 326 9.94 11.60 11.05
C PRO A 326 10.95 10.78 10.23
N GLN A 327 11.71 9.91 10.90
CA GLN A 327 12.62 8.95 10.26
C GLN A 327 11.93 7.61 9.97
N GLY A 328 10.62 7.60 9.75
CA GLY A 328 9.84 6.39 9.50
C GLY A 328 9.68 6.08 8.02
N LEU A 329 10.13 6.96 7.12
CA LEU A 329 9.97 6.78 5.67
C LEU A 329 11.30 6.40 5.01
N HIS A 330 11.36 5.18 4.46
CA HIS A 330 12.58 4.64 3.86
C HIS A 330 12.35 4.12 2.46
N LEU A 331 13.23 4.49 1.54
CA LEU A 331 13.33 3.88 0.22
C LEU A 331 14.00 2.50 0.34
N VAL A 332 13.38 1.48 -0.24
CA VAL A 332 13.91 0.11 -0.26
C VAL A 332 14.58 -0.16 -1.61
N GLU A 333 13.81 0.08 -2.66
CA GLU A 333 14.20 -0.03 -4.07
C GLU A 333 13.29 0.90 -4.89
N PRO A 334 13.55 1.14 -6.19
CA PRO A 334 12.68 1.96 -7.02
C PRO A 334 11.21 1.58 -6.88
N GLY A 335 10.39 2.55 -6.50
CA GLY A 335 8.95 2.38 -6.33
C GLY A 335 8.49 1.70 -5.05
N LYS A 336 9.40 1.20 -4.18
CA LYS A 336 9.06 0.51 -2.93
C LYS A 336 9.59 1.21 -1.69
N TYR A 337 8.71 1.39 -0.71
CA TYR A 337 8.97 2.15 0.50
C TYR A 337 8.53 1.40 1.75
N PHE A 338 9.23 1.66 2.86
CA PHE A 338 8.76 1.35 4.19
C PHE A 338 8.24 2.63 4.86
N VAL A 339 7.09 2.52 5.52
CA VAL A 339 6.44 3.62 6.24
C VAL A 339 6.16 3.16 7.67
N SER A 340 6.98 3.60 8.62
CA SER A 340 6.79 3.36 10.05
C SER A 340 5.94 4.46 10.68
N THR A 341 4.84 4.10 11.31
CA THR A 341 3.82 5.02 11.83
C THR A 341 3.80 5.09 13.35
N GLN A 342 3.21 6.15 13.90
CA GLN A 342 3.19 6.42 15.35
C GLN A 342 2.41 5.40 16.18
N ASP A 343 1.52 4.62 15.57
CA ASP A 343 0.84 3.47 16.18
C ASP A 343 1.68 2.18 16.16
N GLY A 344 2.95 2.27 15.74
CA GLY A 344 3.91 1.18 15.78
C GLY A 344 3.76 0.14 14.68
N PHE A 345 3.09 0.49 13.60
CA PHE A 345 3.08 -0.29 12.36
C PHE A 345 4.25 0.11 11.46
N THR A 346 4.76 -0.82 10.66
CA THR A 346 5.69 -0.52 9.55
C THR A 346 5.18 -1.14 8.26
N TRP A 347 4.68 -0.30 7.36
CA TRP A 347 4.00 -0.70 6.13
C TRP A 347 4.99 -0.84 4.98
N GLU A 348 4.89 -1.93 4.20
CA GLU A 348 5.56 -2.04 2.90
C GLU A 348 4.62 -1.54 1.80
N VAL A 349 5.02 -0.49 1.09
CA VAL A 349 4.21 0.19 0.08
C VAL A 349 4.92 0.13 -1.27
N GLU A 350 4.19 -0.25 -2.32
CA GLU A 350 4.64 -0.27 -3.70
C GLU A 350 3.84 0.75 -4.51
N THR A 351 4.52 1.80 -4.99
CA THR A 351 3.90 2.92 -5.69
C THR A 351 3.45 2.55 -7.11
N ASP A 352 4.18 1.68 -7.81
CA ASP A 352 3.86 1.26 -9.17
C ASP A 352 2.55 0.48 -9.27
N THR A 353 2.23 -0.30 -8.22
CA THR A 353 0.96 -1.04 -8.10
C THR A 353 -0.04 -0.36 -7.18
N GLU A 354 0.28 0.83 -6.68
CA GLU A 354 -0.54 1.59 -5.73
C GLU A 354 -0.98 0.77 -4.50
N ALA A 355 -0.14 -0.18 -4.07
CA ALA A 355 -0.53 -1.23 -3.12
C ALA A 355 0.25 -1.14 -1.81
N VAL A 356 -0.40 -1.52 -0.71
CA VAL A 356 0.26 -1.83 0.56
C VAL A 356 0.40 -3.35 0.67
N LYS A 357 1.64 -3.85 0.59
CA LYS A 357 1.99 -5.28 0.48
C LYS A 357 1.92 -6.05 1.79
N GLY A 358 2.07 -5.38 2.91
CA GLY A 358 2.06 -6.04 4.22
C GLY A 358 2.54 -5.12 5.34
N CYS A 359 2.48 -5.65 6.56
CA CYS A 359 3.07 -5.01 7.72
C CYS A 359 4.32 -5.77 8.15
N LEU A 360 5.44 -5.08 8.24
CA LEU A 360 6.70 -5.62 8.70
C LEU A 360 6.67 -5.71 10.22
N HIS A 361 6.49 -4.59 10.92
CA HIS A 361 6.51 -4.53 12.39
C HIS A 361 5.16 -4.15 12.98
N ILE A 362 4.80 -4.75 14.12
CA ILE A 362 3.64 -4.38 14.93
C ILE A 362 4.05 -4.36 16.39
N GLY A 363 3.90 -3.23 17.07
CA GLY A 363 4.19 -3.12 18.49
C GLY A 363 4.54 -1.69 18.88
N GLU A 364 5.61 -1.51 19.66
CA GLU A 364 6.13 -0.18 19.96
C GLU A 364 6.64 0.51 18.68
N PRO A 365 6.47 1.83 18.53
CA PRO A 365 7.04 2.59 17.42
C PRO A 365 8.54 2.34 17.29
N LEU A 366 9.00 2.08 16.05
CA LEU A 366 10.41 1.87 15.78
C LEU A 366 11.20 3.13 16.12
N GLN A 367 12.35 2.98 16.79
CA GLN A 367 13.28 4.09 16.98
C GLN A 367 14.21 4.25 15.78
N ALA A 368 14.52 3.15 15.08
CA ALA A 368 15.38 3.19 13.89
C ALA A 368 15.05 2.07 12.90
N LEU A 369 15.29 2.35 11.62
CA LEU A 369 15.14 1.42 10.51
C LEU A 369 16.30 1.61 9.52
N ALA A 370 16.84 0.54 8.99
CA ALA A 370 17.78 0.61 7.88
C ALA A 370 17.62 -0.59 6.93
N VAL A 371 17.84 -0.34 5.64
CA VAL A 371 17.92 -1.37 4.61
C VAL A 371 19.38 -1.52 4.22
N SER A 372 19.94 -2.72 4.41
CA SER A 372 21.36 -2.99 4.17
C SER A 372 21.52 -4.34 3.44
N GLY A 373 21.94 -4.27 2.17
CA GLY A 373 21.92 -5.44 1.29
C GLY A 373 20.50 -6.01 1.15
N ASP A 374 20.37 -7.33 1.30
CA ASP A 374 19.08 -8.03 1.21
C ASP A 374 18.28 -8.04 2.53
N TYR A 375 18.69 -7.21 3.49
CA TYR A 375 18.18 -7.24 4.85
C TYR A 375 17.52 -5.93 5.29
N LEU A 376 16.42 -6.10 6.02
CA LEU A 376 15.77 -5.08 6.81
C LEU A 376 16.22 -5.19 8.27
N TRP A 377 16.75 -4.08 8.78
CA TRP A 377 17.15 -3.91 10.16
C TRP A 377 16.18 -2.96 10.86
N MET A 378 15.73 -3.35 12.05
CA MET A 378 14.75 -2.60 12.85
C MET A 378 15.23 -2.51 14.28
N ALA A 379 14.94 -1.39 14.94
CA ALA A 379 15.11 -1.26 16.38
C ALA A 379 13.83 -0.75 17.04
N TRP A 380 13.42 -1.44 18.11
CA TRP A 380 12.30 -1.06 18.98
C TRP A 380 12.69 -1.37 20.43
N ASP A 381 12.42 -0.46 21.36
CA ASP A 381 12.79 -0.57 22.77
C ASP A 381 14.29 -0.88 22.93
N ASN A 382 14.67 -2.04 23.48
CA ASN A 382 16.04 -2.51 23.57
C ASN A 382 16.34 -3.66 22.60
N TYR A 383 15.52 -3.86 21.57
CA TYR A 383 15.71 -4.92 20.57
C TYR A 383 16.29 -4.37 19.27
N VAL A 384 17.13 -5.19 18.64
CA VAL A 384 17.47 -5.08 17.22
C VAL A 384 16.97 -6.33 16.52
N GLY A 385 16.23 -6.17 15.43
CA GLY A 385 15.67 -7.25 14.64
C GLY A 385 16.19 -7.25 13.21
N LEU A 386 16.25 -8.44 12.62
CA LEU A 386 16.70 -8.67 11.25
C LEU A 386 15.69 -9.50 10.46
N SER A 387 15.34 -9.03 9.27
CA SER A 387 14.46 -9.76 8.34
C SER A 387 14.99 -9.71 6.91
N HIS A 388 14.84 -10.81 6.17
CA HIS A 388 15.26 -10.87 4.76
C HIS A 388 14.17 -10.26 3.86
N LEU A 389 14.53 -9.34 2.97
CA LEU A 389 13.58 -8.58 2.14
C LEU A 389 12.78 -9.46 1.17
N SER A 390 13.38 -10.52 0.64
CA SER A 390 12.66 -11.46 -0.25
C SER A 390 11.82 -12.50 0.48
N SER A 391 11.93 -12.62 1.81
CA SER A 391 11.20 -13.65 2.54
C SER A 391 9.71 -13.29 2.68
N PRO A 392 8.75 -14.15 2.31
CA PRO A 392 7.33 -13.93 2.59
C PRO A 392 6.99 -13.98 4.09
N TRP A 393 7.89 -14.54 4.90
CA TRP A 393 7.81 -14.55 6.37
C TRP A 393 8.28 -13.24 7.00
N ARG A 394 8.72 -12.25 6.20
CA ARG A 394 9.11 -10.94 6.73
C ARG A 394 7.95 -10.14 7.31
N PHE A 395 6.71 -10.47 6.97
CA PHE A 395 5.54 -9.75 7.45
C PHE A 395 5.04 -10.29 8.80
N THR A 396 4.77 -9.37 9.74
CA THR A 396 4.12 -9.68 11.02
C THR A 396 2.61 -9.77 10.84
N ARG A 397 2.05 -10.94 11.14
CA ARG A 397 0.62 -11.24 10.99
C ARG A 397 -0.16 -11.25 12.31
N SER A 398 0.54 -11.35 13.44
CA SER A 398 -0.03 -11.36 14.79
C SER A 398 0.84 -10.55 15.75
N PHE A 399 0.23 -9.96 16.78
CA PHE A 399 0.94 -9.27 17.87
C PHE A 399 1.78 -10.23 18.71
N ASP A 400 1.35 -11.49 18.81
CA ASP A 400 2.02 -12.51 19.63
C ASP A 400 3.07 -13.32 18.85
N ALA A 401 3.31 -12.99 17.57
CA ALA A 401 4.26 -13.72 16.76
C ALA A 401 5.69 -13.50 17.27
N GLU A 402 6.49 -14.57 17.32
CA GLU A 402 7.94 -14.43 17.46
C GLU A 402 8.51 -13.84 16.16
N TRP A 403 8.51 -12.52 16.09
CA TRP A 403 8.97 -11.76 14.94
C TRP A 403 9.84 -10.57 15.37
N PRO A 404 10.88 -10.21 14.58
CA PRO A 404 11.45 -11.00 13.50
C PRO A 404 12.10 -12.28 14.04
N GLN A 405 12.28 -13.29 13.18
CA GLN A 405 12.85 -14.59 13.58
C GLN A 405 14.25 -14.46 14.19
N GLN A 406 14.99 -13.43 13.80
CA GLN A 406 16.29 -13.10 14.37
C GLN A 406 16.21 -11.74 15.04
N ARG A 407 16.42 -11.72 16.37
CA ARG A 407 16.47 -10.51 17.17
C ARG A 407 17.49 -10.64 18.30
N TRP A 408 18.04 -9.51 18.71
CA TRP A 408 19.02 -9.40 19.79
C TRP A 408 18.57 -8.36 20.80
N VAL A 409 18.81 -8.64 22.08
CA VAL A 409 18.60 -7.69 23.17
C VAL A 409 19.86 -6.87 23.34
N MET A 410 19.70 -5.56 23.29
CA MET A 410 20.75 -4.57 23.50
C MET A 410 20.74 -4.13 24.96
N GLU A 411 21.92 -3.79 25.50
CA GLU A 411 22.03 -3.23 26.85
C GLU A 411 21.30 -1.88 26.97
N LYS A 412 21.31 -1.10 25.88
CA LYS A 412 20.67 0.20 25.78
C LYS A 412 19.88 0.29 24.48
N PRO A 413 18.75 1.03 24.46
CA PRO A 413 18.00 1.29 23.24
C PRO A 413 18.86 1.86 22.11
N VAL A 414 18.61 1.38 20.90
CA VAL A 414 19.20 1.96 19.68
C VAL A 414 18.42 3.22 19.33
N GLN A 415 19.13 4.32 19.09
CA GLN A 415 18.54 5.64 18.92
C GLN A 415 18.46 6.05 17.46
N CYS A 416 19.44 5.64 16.67
CA CYS A 416 19.49 5.81 15.23
C CYS A 416 20.37 4.72 14.62
N MET A 417 20.16 4.46 13.33
CA MET A 417 20.81 3.39 12.57
C MET A 417 21.15 3.88 11.17
N ALA A 418 22.23 3.37 10.59
CA ALA A 418 22.57 3.55 9.19
C ALA A 418 23.04 2.23 8.57
N PRO A 419 22.80 2.01 7.26
CA PRO A 419 23.27 0.81 6.59
C PRO A 419 24.80 0.76 6.54
N HIS A 420 25.37 -0.44 6.64
CA HIS A 420 26.79 -0.71 6.44
C HIS A 420 27.02 -1.42 5.09
N PRO A 421 28.08 -1.10 4.31
CA PRO A 421 28.32 -1.69 2.99
C PRO A 421 28.46 -3.23 2.93
N ASP A 422 28.63 -3.92 4.07
CA ASP A 422 28.76 -5.38 4.15
C ASP A 422 27.44 -6.11 4.45
N GLY A 423 26.31 -5.38 4.46
CA GLY A 423 24.99 -5.92 4.81
C GLY A 423 24.62 -5.78 6.29
N GLY A 424 25.55 -5.33 7.14
CA GLY A 424 25.28 -4.97 8.54
C GLY A 424 24.74 -3.56 8.70
N VAL A 425 24.76 -3.08 9.94
CA VAL A 425 24.33 -1.71 10.27
C VAL A 425 25.26 -1.05 11.26
N TRP A 426 25.40 0.26 11.13
CA TRP A 426 25.87 1.12 12.22
C TRP A 426 24.70 1.41 13.14
N ILE A 427 24.89 1.22 14.45
CA ILE A 427 23.89 1.56 15.46
C ILE A 427 24.49 2.51 16.50
N ALA A 428 23.70 3.49 16.91
CA ALA A 428 24.02 4.37 18.04
C ALA A 428 23.20 3.96 19.27
N CYS A 429 23.89 3.62 20.34
CA CYS A 429 23.33 3.37 21.67
C CYS A 429 23.91 4.39 22.65
N ASN A 430 23.13 5.40 23.00
CA ASN A 430 23.57 6.48 23.90
C ASN A 430 24.76 7.27 23.33
N TYR A 431 25.97 7.17 23.91
CA TYR A 431 27.16 7.88 23.42
C TYR A 431 28.05 7.00 22.53
N THR A 432 27.64 5.76 22.28
CA THR A 432 28.48 4.78 21.61
C THR A 432 27.88 4.41 20.26
N ILE A 433 28.74 4.38 19.25
CA ILE A 433 28.43 3.88 17.91
C ILE A 433 29.24 2.61 17.70
N GLN A 434 28.60 1.61 17.12
CA GLN A 434 29.25 0.36 16.77
C GLN A 434 28.68 -0.21 15.48
N HIS A 435 29.51 -0.96 14.76
CA HIS A 435 29.05 -1.83 13.69
C HIS A 435 28.39 -3.06 14.32
N PHE A 436 27.21 -3.41 13.82
CA PHE A 436 26.45 -4.56 14.26
C PHE A 436 26.24 -5.51 13.09
N PHE A 437 26.85 -6.70 13.19
CA PHE A 437 26.70 -7.78 12.23
C PHE A 437 26.69 -9.14 12.95
N PRO A 438 25.54 -9.83 13.03
CA PRO A 438 25.34 -10.97 13.93
C PRO A 438 26.04 -12.25 13.49
N TRP A 439 26.51 -12.32 12.25
CA TRP A 439 27.22 -13.49 11.69
C TRP A 439 28.72 -13.47 11.99
N GLN A 440 29.21 -12.44 12.68
CA GLN A 440 30.61 -12.32 13.07
C GLN A 440 30.90 -13.32 14.20
N LYS A 441 31.46 -14.48 13.84
CA LYS A 441 31.66 -15.65 14.74
C LYS A 441 32.71 -15.43 15.84
N ASP A 442 33.53 -14.39 15.72
CA ASP A 442 34.49 -14.02 16.74
C ASP A 442 34.12 -12.65 17.30
N ASP A 443 34.22 -12.50 18.63
CA ASP A 443 34.29 -11.24 19.39
C ASP A 443 35.47 -10.32 18.93
N SER A 444 36.03 -10.57 17.73
CA SER A 444 36.86 -9.68 16.95
C SER A 444 36.22 -8.29 16.93
N ILE A 445 36.68 -7.50 17.89
CA ILE A 445 36.17 -6.22 18.39
C ILE A 445 35.45 -5.46 17.28
N SER A 446 34.11 -5.47 17.31
CA SER A 446 33.35 -4.45 16.59
C SER A 446 33.86 -3.12 17.13
N LYS A 447 34.53 -2.34 16.28
CA LYS A 447 35.13 -1.09 16.72
C LYS A 447 34.03 -0.20 17.27
N ARG A 448 34.24 0.28 18.50
CA ARG A 448 33.33 1.17 19.20
C ARG A 448 33.90 2.57 19.17
N LEU A 449 33.10 3.50 18.72
CA LEU A 449 33.37 4.93 18.82
C LEU A 449 32.53 5.48 19.98
N THR A 450 33.16 6.14 20.94
CA THR A 450 32.45 6.85 22.02
C THR A 450 32.59 8.36 21.80
N LEU A 451 31.46 9.06 21.77
CA LEU A 451 31.39 10.50 21.56
C LEU A 451 31.09 11.24 22.86
N GLN A 452 31.33 12.55 22.84
CA GLN A 452 31.02 13.43 23.98
C GLN A 452 29.55 13.86 24.02
N ALA A 453 28.87 13.76 22.88
CA ALA A 453 27.46 14.07 22.72
C ALA A 453 26.71 12.88 22.14
N ARG A 454 25.41 12.82 22.40
CA ARG A 454 24.54 11.73 21.99
C ARG A 454 24.23 11.85 20.49
N PRO A 455 24.48 10.82 19.66
CA PRO A 455 24.05 10.79 18.27
C PRO A 455 22.53 10.72 18.16
N HIS A 456 21.93 11.51 17.27
CA HIS A 456 20.51 11.42 16.94
C HIS A 456 20.24 11.13 15.45
N GLN A 457 21.27 11.21 14.61
CA GLN A 457 21.19 10.82 13.20
C GLN A 457 22.51 10.20 12.72
N LEU A 458 22.41 9.09 12.00
CA LEU A 458 23.51 8.41 11.34
C LEU A 458 23.27 8.39 9.84
N MET A 459 24.27 8.71 9.03
CA MET A 459 24.17 8.65 7.56
C MET A 459 25.41 7.97 6.98
N ALA A 460 25.19 6.91 6.21
CA ALA A 460 26.27 6.19 5.53
C ALA A 460 26.49 6.76 4.12
N ALA A 461 27.75 7.04 3.76
CA ALA A 461 28.14 7.49 2.44
C ALA A 461 29.44 6.80 2.02
N GLY A 462 29.30 5.73 1.22
CA GLY A 462 30.42 4.88 0.85
C GLY A 462 31.02 4.20 2.09
N ALA A 463 32.33 4.38 2.30
CA ALA A 463 33.05 3.83 3.46
C ALA A 463 32.96 4.70 4.72
N TYR A 464 32.33 5.88 4.65
CA TYR A 464 32.27 6.81 5.78
C TYR A 464 30.88 6.83 6.42
N LEU A 465 30.89 6.98 7.74
CA LEU A 465 29.71 7.27 8.55
C LEU A 465 29.75 8.74 8.98
N TRP A 466 28.67 9.45 8.71
CA TRP A 466 28.42 10.80 9.21
C TRP A 466 27.50 10.73 10.41
N ILE A 467 27.84 11.49 11.45
CA ILE A 467 27.23 11.38 12.77
C ILE A 467 26.83 12.79 13.21
N LEU A 468 25.54 13.03 13.33
CA LEU A 468 25.01 14.28 13.87
C LEU A 468 24.55 14.07 15.32
N CYS A 469 25.12 14.85 16.22
CA CYS A 469 24.85 14.80 17.66
C CYS A 469 23.79 15.81 18.10
N GLU A 470 23.11 15.54 19.21
CA GLU A 470 22.05 16.41 19.79
C GLU A 470 22.54 17.84 20.13
N ASP A 471 23.84 18.03 20.32
CA ASP A 471 24.47 19.33 20.55
C ASP A 471 24.78 20.12 19.26
N GLY A 472 24.46 19.53 18.10
CA GLY A 472 24.71 20.10 16.78
C GLY A 472 26.12 19.90 16.25
N THR A 473 26.94 19.06 16.89
CA THR A 473 28.25 18.68 16.32
C THR A 473 28.07 17.61 15.25
N LEU A 474 28.73 17.81 14.10
CA LEU A 474 28.80 16.86 13.01
C LEU A 474 30.19 16.24 12.94
N TRP A 475 30.21 14.91 12.93
CA TRP A 475 31.44 14.11 12.86
C TRP A 475 31.44 13.22 11.63
N LYS A 476 32.63 12.91 11.13
CA LYS A 476 32.87 11.94 10.07
C LYS A 476 33.78 10.83 10.58
N TRP A 477 33.38 9.59 10.38
CA TRP A 477 34.11 8.42 10.81
C TRP A 477 34.30 7.43 9.66
N ASP A 478 35.47 6.81 9.57
CA ASP A 478 35.80 5.80 8.55
C ASP A 478 35.46 4.37 8.99
N GLY A 479 34.85 4.20 10.18
CA GLY A 479 34.55 2.91 10.80
C GLY A 479 35.78 2.14 11.31
N LEU A 480 37.00 2.65 11.08
CA LEU A 480 38.26 1.96 11.37
C LEU A 480 39.13 2.73 12.38
N SER A 481 39.10 4.04 12.36
CA SER A 481 39.89 4.89 13.25
C SER A 481 39.30 4.87 14.67
N GLU A 482 40.15 5.06 15.68
CA GLU A 482 39.72 5.15 17.09
C GLU A 482 38.93 6.44 17.39
N LYS A 483 39.01 7.43 16.48
CA LYS A 483 38.39 8.75 16.61
C LYS A 483 37.66 9.10 15.33
N ALA A 484 36.53 9.79 15.49
CA ALA A 484 35.89 10.50 14.39
C ALA A 484 36.57 11.87 14.17
N HIS A 485 36.52 12.34 12.94
CA HIS A 485 36.97 13.66 12.54
C HIS A 485 35.83 14.66 12.74
N PHE A 486 36.12 15.75 13.43
CA PHE A 486 35.19 16.87 13.56
C PHE A 486 35.05 17.58 12.22
N GLU A 487 33.82 17.87 11.81
CA GLU A 487 33.53 18.55 10.53
C GLU A 487 32.91 19.92 10.78
N LEU A 488 31.82 19.97 11.55
CA LEU A 488 31.02 21.19 11.75
C LEU A 488 30.39 21.24 13.15
N GLU A 489 30.02 22.45 13.58
CA GLU A 489 29.24 22.72 14.80
C GLU A 489 27.97 23.51 14.46
N ASP A 490 27.06 23.62 15.43
CA ASP A 490 25.76 24.30 15.29
C ASP A 490 24.88 23.75 14.15
N VAL A 491 25.10 22.50 13.75
CA VAL A 491 24.34 21.81 12.70
C VAL A 491 23.01 21.34 13.27
N LEU A 492 21.92 21.81 12.67
CA LEU A 492 20.56 21.40 13.02
C LEU A 492 20.13 20.16 12.22
N TYR A 493 20.45 20.14 10.92
CA TYR A 493 20.11 19.06 10.00
C TYR A 493 21.28 18.84 9.05
N PHE A 494 21.57 17.58 8.74
CA PHE A 494 22.58 17.20 7.78
C PHE A 494 22.08 16.07 6.91
N ASP A 495 22.51 16.06 5.65
CA ASP A 495 22.26 14.96 4.76
C ASP A 495 23.31 14.92 3.63
N ILE A 496 23.55 13.72 3.08
CA ILE A 496 24.59 13.47 2.08
C ILE A 496 24.11 12.46 1.03
N TRP A 497 24.34 12.78 -0.24
CA TRP A 497 24.09 11.89 -1.37
C TRP A 497 25.23 11.94 -2.38
N GLY A 498 25.91 10.81 -2.56
CA GLY A 498 27.13 10.78 -3.37
C GLY A 498 28.17 11.75 -2.82
N ALA A 499 28.59 12.71 -3.64
CA ALA A 499 29.52 13.78 -3.23
C ALA A 499 28.82 15.06 -2.76
N ALA A 500 27.51 15.17 -2.93
CA ALA A 500 26.76 16.35 -2.53
C ALA A 500 26.34 16.26 -1.06
N GLN A 501 26.56 17.34 -0.32
CA GLN A 501 26.28 17.42 1.12
C GLN A 501 25.47 18.68 1.39
N ALA A 502 24.53 18.61 2.31
CA ALA A 502 23.81 19.79 2.77
C ALA A 502 23.72 19.82 4.29
N ALA A 503 23.90 21.00 4.86
CA ALA A 503 23.72 21.26 6.28
C ALA A 503 22.83 22.48 6.50
N VAL A 504 22.01 22.42 7.54
CA VAL A 504 21.33 23.58 8.09
C VAL A 504 22.05 23.95 9.38
N ILE A 505 22.58 25.17 9.47
CA ILE A 505 23.40 25.62 10.60
C ILE A 505 22.77 26.83 11.28
N ARG A 506 22.81 26.86 12.61
CA ARG A 506 22.42 28.01 13.43
C ARG A 506 23.55 29.05 13.42
N SER A 507 23.26 30.30 13.04
CA SER A 507 24.25 31.39 13.04
C SER A 507 23.60 32.72 13.40
N ASN A 508 24.02 33.35 14.51
CA ASN A 508 23.65 34.73 14.88
C ASN A 508 22.14 35.05 14.75
N HIS A 509 21.27 34.23 15.34
CA HIS A 509 19.80 34.33 15.22
C HIS A 509 19.24 34.17 13.80
N ARG A 510 19.96 33.46 12.95
CA ARG A 510 19.51 33.09 11.62
C ARG A 510 19.86 31.63 11.36
N ILE A 511 19.19 31.07 10.37
CA ILE A 511 19.45 29.73 9.89
C ILE A 511 20.05 29.87 8.50
N ARG A 512 21.23 29.28 8.31
CA ARG A 512 21.90 29.20 7.01
C ARG A 512 21.90 27.78 6.49
N PHE A 513 21.71 27.62 5.19
CA PHE A 513 22.01 26.38 4.50
C PHE A 513 23.42 26.44 3.94
N LEU A 514 24.18 25.37 4.13
CA LEU A 514 25.41 25.12 3.41
C LEU A 514 25.17 23.95 2.45
N LEU A 515 25.53 24.14 1.19
CA LEU A 515 25.53 23.08 0.20
C LEU A 515 26.95 22.95 -0.35
N TRP A 516 27.51 21.75 -0.27
CA TRP A 516 28.80 21.42 -0.86
C TRP A 516 28.59 20.51 -2.06
N SER A 517 29.26 20.84 -3.16
CA SER A 517 29.38 19.96 -4.32
C SER A 517 30.76 19.30 -4.36
N ALA A 518 30.91 18.28 -5.21
CA ALA A 518 32.19 17.60 -5.44
C ALA A 518 33.33 18.58 -5.81
N ASP A 519 32.99 19.69 -6.46
CA ASP A 519 33.94 20.71 -6.92
C ASP A 519 34.34 21.70 -5.81
N GLY A 520 33.90 21.48 -4.57
CA GLY A 520 34.19 22.34 -3.42
C GLY A 520 33.39 23.65 -3.39
N PHE A 521 32.38 23.80 -4.25
CA PHE A 521 31.50 24.97 -4.22
C PHE A 521 30.63 24.94 -2.96
N GLU A 522 30.79 25.94 -2.10
CA GLU A 522 29.93 26.21 -0.96
C GLU A 522 28.90 27.28 -1.35
N ALA A 523 27.63 26.92 -1.27
CA ALA A 523 26.54 27.84 -1.51
C ALA A 523 25.81 28.12 -0.19
N VAL A 524 25.69 29.39 0.18
CA VAL A 524 25.05 29.81 1.44
C VAL A 524 23.67 30.40 1.16
N TYR A 525 22.61 29.81 1.74
CA TYR A 525 21.26 30.36 1.69
C TYR A 525 20.77 30.82 3.04
N TRP A 526 19.93 31.85 3.01
CA TRP A 526 19.12 32.25 4.15
C TRP A 526 17.70 31.76 3.91
N PHE A 527 17.11 31.12 4.92
CA PHE A 527 15.69 30.77 4.86
C PHE A 527 14.84 32.03 4.66
N PRO A 528 13.86 32.02 3.73
CA PRO A 528 13.01 33.19 3.45
C PRO A 528 11.97 33.47 4.55
N PHE A 529 11.91 32.68 5.63
CA PHE A 529 10.97 32.93 6.72
C PHE A 529 11.48 34.07 7.59
N GLN A 530 10.77 35.20 7.52
CA GLN A 530 10.88 36.25 8.53
C GLN A 530 10.27 35.85 9.87
N ASP A 531 9.68 34.66 9.95
CA ASP A 531 9.03 34.18 11.16
C ASP A 531 10.07 33.73 12.19
N LYS A 532 10.19 34.52 13.26
CA LYS A 532 11.07 34.24 14.39
C LYS A 532 10.73 32.92 15.08
N SER A 533 9.52 32.39 14.86
CA SER A 533 9.07 31.11 15.42
C SER A 533 9.99 29.94 15.09
N ILE A 534 10.71 29.99 13.95
CA ILE A 534 11.61 28.90 13.53
C ILE A 534 12.87 28.78 14.42
N LEU A 535 13.32 29.89 15.00
CA LEU A 535 14.51 29.91 15.86
C LEU A 535 14.22 29.39 17.28
N GLU A 536 12.95 29.37 17.67
CA GLU A 536 12.47 28.93 18.98
C GLU A 536 11.93 27.51 18.97
N ILE A 537 12.04 26.78 17.84
CA ILE A 537 11.47 25.44 17.69
C ILE A 537 12.13 24.47 18.69
N PRO A 538 11.36 23.92 19.65
CA PRO A 538 11.90 22.97 20.63
C PRO A 538 12.05 21.55 20.05
N ASP A 539 11.36 21.25 18.94
CA ASP A 539 11.20 19.90 18.41
C ASP A 539 12.10 19.66 17.19
N LEU A 540 13.33 19.21 17.46
CA LEU A 540 14.31 18.77 16.47
C LEU A 540 13.74 17.71 15.50
N PHE A 541 12.69 16.97 15.89
CA PHE A 541 12.17 15.84 15.12
C PHE A 541 11.16 16.24 14.03
N SER A 542 10.71 17.50 13.98
CA SER A 542 9.70 17.94 12.99
C SER A 542 10.27 18.41 11.64
N HIS A 543 11.55 18.15 11.39
CA HIS A 543 12.31 18.72 10.29
C HIS A 543 13.24 17.69 9.65
N GLN A 544 13.41 17.78 8.33
CA GLN A 544 14.30 16.91 7.57
C GLN A 544 14.93 17.67 6.41
N LEU A 545 16.13 17.22 6.01
CA LEU A 545 16.85 17.74 4.85
C LEU A 545 17.18 16.56 3.94
N LEU A 546 16.95 16.73 2.64
CA LEU A 546 17.29 15.77 1.61
C LEU A 546 18.13 16.39 0.49
N VAL A 547 19.28 15.78 0.23
CA VAL A 547 20.11 15.98 -0.95
C VAL A 547 19.64 15.02 -2.04
N LEU A 548 19.14 15.56 -3.16
CA LEU A 548 18.52 14.80 -4.23
C LEU A 548 19.47 14.51 -5.42
N GLY A 549 20.72 14.95 -5.33
CA GLY A 549 21.66 14.96 -6.47
C GLY A 549 21.55 16.25 -7.30
N ASP A 550 22.50 16.48 -8.20
CA ASP A 550 22.54 17.66 -9.10
C ASP A 550 22.31 19.01 -8.40
N GLN A 551 22.79 19.14 -7.15
CA GLN A 551 22.63 20.34 -6.34
C GLN A 551 21.15 20.69 -5.99
N LYS A 552 20.24 19.73 -6.14
CA LYS A 552 18.81 19.82 -5.77
C LYS A 552 18.59 19.39 -4.33
N LEU A 553 17.65 20.07 -3.67
CA LEU A 553 17.34 19.85 -2.26
C LEU A 553 15.83 19.79 -2.04
N ALA A 554 15.42 18.98 -1.08
CA ALA A 554 14.11 19.06 -0.44
C ALA A 554 14.27 19.21 1.07
N ALA A 555 13.42 20.00 1.71
CA ALA A 555 13.42 20.13 3.17
C ALA A 555 11.99 20.08 3.71
N LEU A 556 11.80 19.33 4.79
CA LEU A 556 10.60 19.34 5.60
C LEU A 556 10.79 20.33 6.74
N VAL A 557 9.91 21.33 6.85
CA VAL A 557 9.94 22.37 7.90
C VAL A 557 8.53 22.61 8.39
N GLN A 558 8.26 22.32 9.67
CA GLN A 558 6.95 22.51 10.31
C GLN A 558 5.79 21.93 9.48
N GLY A 559 5.96 20.71 8.97
CA GLY A 559 4.95 20.02 8.17
C GLY A 559 4.84 20.49 6.71
N ASN A 560 5.73 21.36 6.24
CA ASN A 560 5.76 21.85 4.86
C ASN A 560 7.01 21.39 4.14
N VAL A 561 6.86 21.02 2.87
CA VAL A 561 7.99 20.63 2.03
C VAL A 561 8.38 21.78 1.11
N TYR A 562 9.66 22.09 1.11
CA TYR A 562 10.29 23.09 0.26
C TYR A 562 11.28 22.40 -0.67
N TYR A 563 11.27 22.80 -1.93
CA TYR A 563 12.15 22.26 -2.96
C TYR A 563 13.02 23.36 -3.57
N TRP A 564 14.31 23.08 -3.75
CA TRP A 564 15.27 23.92 -4.45
C TRP A 564 15.77 23.16 -5.68
N ASP A 565 15.59 23.78 -6.85
CA ASP A 565 16.02 23.20 -8.13
C ASP A 565 17.53 23.36 -8.35
N LYS A 566 18.11 24.44 -7.83
CA LYS A 566 19.54 24.70 -7.95
C LYS A 566 20.01 25.65 -6.85
N PRO A 567 21.32 25.74 -6.68
CA PRO A 567 21.92 26.79 -5.87
C PRO A 567 21.45 28.19 -6.26
N GLY A 568 20.95 28.95 -5.29
CA GLY A 568 20.51 30.34 -5.47
C GLY A 568 19.04 30.50 -5.83
N SER A 569 18.32 29.42 -6.17
CA SER A 569 16.91 29.53 -6.51
C SER A 569 16.04 29.81 -5.28
N THR A 570 14.98 30.59 -5.45
CA THR A 570 13.92 30.72 -4.46
C THR A 570 13.28 29.34 -4.22
N PRO A 571 13.16 28.85 -2.96
CA PRO A 571 12.48 27.59 -2.70
C PRO A 571 11.03 27.66 -3.15
N VAL A 572 10.55 26.55 -3.69
CA VAL A 572 9.14 26.38 -3.96
C VAL A 572 8.54 25.49 -2.89
N ARG A 573 7.54 26.02 -2.20
CA ARG A 573 6.72 25.22 -1.29
C ARG A 573 5.82 24.34 -2.13
N LEU A 574 5.81 23.03 -1.86
CA LEU A 574 4.85 22.14 -2.52
C LEU A 574 3.43 22.65 -2.27
N PRO A 575 2.55 22.70 -3.29
CA PRO A 575 1.19 23.19 -3.12
C PRO A 575 0.53 22.35 -2.05
N HIS A 576 -0.35 22.97 -1.25
CA HIS A 576 -1.04 22.30 -0.15
C HIS A 576 -1.68 21.01 -0.64
N ILE A 577 -0.98 19.91 -0.39
CA ILE A 577 -1.58 18.62 -0.15
C ILE A 577 -2.55 18.88 1.01
N GLN A 578 -3.76 18.34 0.96
CA GLN A 578 -4.75 18.54 2.02
C GLN A 578 -4.24 17.91 3.33
N GLY A 579 -3.32 18.56 4.04
CA GLY A 579 -2.58 17.93 5.12
C GLY A 579 -1.24 18.56 5.51
N GLN A 580 -0.59 17.94 6.49
CA GLN A 580 0.77 18.24 6.95
C GLN A 580 1.71 17.08 6.60
N VAL A 581 2.92 17.36 6.13
CA VAL A 581 3.91 16.30 5.86
C VAL A 581 4.58 15.87 7.17
N SER A 582 4.66 14.57 7.43
CA SER A 582 5.29 14.05 8.65
C SER A 582 6.65 13.39 8.43
N ALA A 583 6.93 12.95 7.20
CA ALA A 583 8.20 12.33 6.83
C ALA A 583 8.52 12.56 5.34
N LEU A 584 9.81 12.51 5.01
CA LEU A 584 10.37 12.81 3.70
C LEU A 584 11.56 11.86 3.45
N THR A 585 11.61 11.21 2.29
CA THR A 585 12.74 10.35 1.89
C THR A 585 13.05 10.49 0.40
N ARG A 586 14.25 10.09 -0.01
CA ARG A 586 14.65 10.11 -1.42
C ARG A 586 13.83 9.10 -2.21
N SER A 587 13.65 9.35 -3.50
CA SER A 587 13.16 8.34 -4.42
C SER A 587 14.27 7.96 -5.40
N SER A 588 14.49 6.67 -5.59
CA SER A 588 15.21 6.21 -6.77
C SER A 588 14.21 6.20 -7.92
N LEU A 589 14.05 7.34 -8.57
CA LEU A 589 13.48 7.36 -9.91
C LEU A 589 14.43 6.57 -10.79
N ILE A 590 13.91 5.56 -11.49
CA ILE A 590 14.61 5.01 -12.65
C ILE A 590 14.72 6.19 -13.62
N PRO A 591 15.92 6.61 -14.08
CA PRO A 591 16.05 7.64 -15.09
C PRO A 591 15.33 7.14 -16.35
N ALA A 592 14.06 7.48 -16.49
CA ALA A 592 13.33 7.26 -17.72
C ALA A 592 13.91 8.19 -18.79
N ALA A 593 13.72 7.85 -20.06
CA ALA A 593 14.03 8.73 -21.19
C ALA A 593 13.27 10.09 -21.16
N ASP A 594 12.44 10.34 -20.14
CA ASP A 594 11.44 11.39 -20.05
C ASP A 594 11.92 12.66 -19.31
N GLY A 595 13.23 12.85 -19.14
CA GLY A 595 13.80 14.08 -18.54
C GLY A 595 13.57 14.22 -17.03
N LEU A 596 13.26 13.12 -16.33
CA LEU A 596 13.18 13.09 -14.86
C LEU A 596 14.59 13.15 -14.26
N SER A 597 14.82 14.15 -13.40
CA SER A 597 16.16 14.46 -12.89
C SER A 597 16.39 14.00 -11.45
N CYS A 598 15.38 14.12 -10.58
CA CYS A 598 15.41 13.61 -9.22
C CYS A 598 13.99 13.45 -8.67
N GLY A 599 13.83 12.66 -7.61
CA GLY A 599 12.54 12.50 -6.93
C GLY A 599 12.68 12.27 -5.44
N PHE A 600 11.57 12.46 -4.75
CA PHE A 600 11.45 12.23 -3.31
C PHE A 600 10.03 11.81 -2.98
N ALA A 601 9.87 11.03 -1.91
CA ALA A 601 8.58 10.64 -1.40
C ALA A 601 8.28 11.38 -0.10
N VAL A 602 7.02 11.73 0.11
CA VAL A 602 6.52 12.40 1.31
C VAL A 602 5.40 11.60 1.92
N HIS A 603 5.38 11.54 3.25
CA HIS A 603 4.22 11.06 3.98
C HIS A 603 3.35 12.24 4.39
N VAL A 604 2.09 12.24 3.97
CA VAL A 604 1.12 13.31 4.15
C VAL A 604 0.08 12.86 5.15
N ARG A 605 -0.06 13.64 6.21
CA ARG A 605 -1.14 13.56 7.16
C ARG A 605 -2.35 14.32 6.64
N ASP A 606 -3.34 13.58 6.15
CA ASP A 606 -4.66 14.15 5.94
C ASP A 606 -5.31 14.42 7.31
N THR A 607 -5.78 15.66 7.49
CA THR A 607 -6.42 16.12 8.72
C THR A 607 -7.94 16.09 8.64
N SER A 608 -8.50 15.75 7.49
CA SER A 608 -9.95 15.59 7.34
C SER A 608 -10.42 14.31 8.05
N PRO A 609 -11.66 14.27 8.58
CA PRO A 609 -12.19 13.09 9.27
C PRO A 609 -12.24 11.83 8.39
N GLU A 610 -12.42 12.02 7.09
CA GLU A 610 -12.47 10.96 6.07
C GLU A 610 -11.09 10.72 5.42
N GLY A 611 -10.15 11.60 5.73
CA GLY A 611 -8.82 11.65 5.19
C GLY A 611 -7.95 10.51 5.66
N ARG A 612 -7.27 9.86 4.71
CA ARG A 612 -6.28 8.83 5.03
C ARG A 612 -4.89 9.41 4.91
N GLN A 613 -3.99 8.86 5.70
CA GLN A 613 -2.57 9.10 5.57
C GLN A 613 -2.10 8.63 4.18
N GLN A 614 -1.26 9.41 3.51
CA GLN A 614 -0.84 9.16 2.14
C GLN A 614 0.68 9.16 2.00
N LEU A 615 1.20 8.22 1.23
CA LEU A 615 2.53 8.31 0.64
C LEU A 615 2.37 8.96 -0.73
N GLU A 616 3.03 10.09 -0.97
CA GLU A 616 3.08 10.72 -2.29
C GLU A 616 4.50 10.70 -2.84
N LEU A 617 4.63 10.42 -4.13
CA LEU A 617 5.89 10.46 -4.84
C LEU A 617 5.94 11.69 -5.76
N TRP A 618 6.99 12.49 -5.60
CA TRP A 618 7.23 13.71 -6.34
C TRP A 618 8.50 13.61 -7.17
N ALA A 619 8.47 14.18 -8.37
CA ALA A 619 9.59 14.17 -9.31
C ALA A 619 9.79 15.53 -9.96
N ALA A 620 11.06 15.90 -10.17
CA ALA A 620 11.47 17.11 -10.89
C ALA A 620 11.81 16.76 -12.34
N ARG A 621 11.04 17.31 -13.28
CA ARG A 621 11.18 17.12 -14.73
C ARG A 621 11.72 18.38 -15.38
N THR A 622 12.81 18.29 -16.13
CA THR A 622 13.30 19.42 -16.93
C THR A 622 12.56 19.44 -18.26
N CYS A 623 11.98 20.58 -18.63
CA CYS A 623 11.32 20.73 -19.93
C CYS A 623 12.34 21.06 -21.01
N ASP A 624 12.47 20.21 -22.02
CA ASP A 624 13.19 20.56 -23.24
C ASP A 624 12.47 21.73 -23.94
N ARG A 625 13.25 22.73 -24.36
CA ARG A 625 12.74 23.92 -25.07
C ARG A 625 12.48 23.68 -26.54
#